data_AF-A0A7Y5A3H3-F1
#
_entry.id   AF-A0A7Y5A3H3-F1
#
_cell.length_a   1.000
_cell.length_b   1.000
_cell.length_c   1.000
_cell.angle_alpha   90.00
_cell.angle_beta   90.00
_cell.angle_gamma   90.00
#
_symmetry.space_group_name_H-M   'P 1'
#
loop_
_entity.id
_entity.type
_entity.pdbx_description
1 polymer ?
#
loop_
_entity_poly.entity_id
_entity_poly.type
_entity_poly.pdbx_seq_one_letter_code
_entity_poly.pdbx_strand_id
1 'polypeptide(L)'
;MNIRQLLLLSLCFCFSSSVIKAQKPDKASKAVQDSLFRIWQLEYEQEALQRQAEFLFRLDTTKSTTLHQLDMSKMMLKKLPDLKRFHNLKQVDFSGNELKVVAASDFMTDSLKTIHLENNQLRKVRFPSSESVVVVS
;
A
#
# COMPACT_ATOMS: atom_id res chain seq x y z
N MET A 1 -14.38 2.20 22.80
CA MET A 1 -14.60 0.95 22.07
C MET A 1 -14.71 1.30 20.60
N ASN A 2 -13.71 0.91 19.79
CA ASN A 2 -13.57 1.38 18.40
C ASN A 2 -14.35 0.46 17.45
N ILE A 3 -14.86 0.96 16.32
CA ILE A 3 -15.73 0.21 15.38
C ILE A 3 -15.05 -1.10 14.93
N ARG A 4 -13.71 -1.11 14.83
CA ARG A 4 -12.88 -2.30 14.59
C ARG A 4 -13.07 -3.43 15.61
N GLN A 5 -13.24 -3.11 16.89
CA GLN A 5 -13.48 -4.11 17.93
C GLN A 5 -14.89 -4.69 17.84
N LEU A 6 -15.88 -3.86 17.48
CA LEU A 6 -17.26 -4.30 17.29
C LEU A 6 -17.41 -5.25 16.08
N LEU A 7 -16.68 -4.98 15.00
CA LEU A 7 -16.66 -5.80 13.77
C LEU A 7 -15.90 -7.12 13.93
N LEU A 8 -14.78 -7.13 14.67
CA LEU A 8 -14.08 -8.37 15.03
C LEU A 8 -14.94 -9.23 15.97
N LEU A 9 -15.65 -8.61 16.91
CA LEU A 9 -16.57 -9.31 17.79
C LEU A 9 -17.75 -9.91 17.02
N SER A 10 -18.31 -9.23 16.02
CA SER A 10 -19.40 -9.80 15.20
C SER A 10 -18.91 -10.95 14.30
N LEU A 11 -17.70 -10.85 13.74
CA LEU A 11 -17.07 -11.95 13.00
C LEU A 11 -16.83 -13.18 13.90
N CYS A 12 -16.37 -12.98 15.14
CA CYS A 12 -16.13 -14.06 16.09
C CYS A 12 -17.43 -14.63 16.70
N PHE A 13 -18.46 -13.81 16.93
CA PHE A 13 -19.74 -14.26 17.50
C PHE A 13 -20.53 -15.17 16.57
N CYS A 14 -20.26 -15.15 15.25
CA CYS A 14 -20.85 -16.10 14.32
C CYS A 14 -20.22 -17.51 14.38
N PHE A 15 -19.09 -17.69 15.07
CA PHE A 15 -18.40 -18.99 15.14
C PHE A 15 -18.54 -19.72 16.49
N SER A 16 -18.97 -19.06 17.57
CA SER A 16 -18.91 -19.65 18.93
C SER A 16 -20.25 -20.10 19.54
N SER A 17 -21.39 -19.80 18.92
CA SER A 17 -22.69 -20.28 19.40
C SER A 17 -23.23 -21.41 18.52
N SER A 18 -22.83 -22.63 18.90
CA SER A 18 -23.61 -23.87 18.78
C SER A 18 -23.86 -24.43 17.38
N VAL A 19 -23.16 -25.52 17.05
CA VAL A 19 -23.64 -26.68 16.26
C VAL A 19 -24.72 -26.35 15.22
N ILE A 20 -24.35 -25.73 14.11
CA ILE A 20 -25.14 -25.77 12.87
C ILE A 20 -24.28 -26.55 11.88
N LYS A 21 -24.81 -27.71 11.44
CA LYS A 21 -24.27 -28.48 10.30
C LYS A 21 -23.81 -27.50 9.23
N ALA A 22 -22.68 -27.76 8.58
CA ALA A 22 -22.13 -26.95 7.48
C ALA A 22 -23.15 -26.76 6.35
N GLN A 23 -24.09 -25.85 6.56
CA GLN A 23 -25.12 -25.46 5.63
C GLN A 23 -24.52 -24.27 4.90
N LYS A 24 -24.39 -24.39 3.58
CA LYS A 24 -23.97 -23.26 2.75
C LYS A 24 -24.81 -22.05 3.16
N PRO A 25 -24.18 -20.89 3.44
CA PRO A 25 -24.93 -19.72 3.87
C PRO A 25 -26.06 -19.49 2.87
N ASP A 26 -27.26 -19.25 3.39
CA ASP A 26 -28.39 -18.96 2.51
C ASP A 26 -28.08 -17.70 1.67
N LYS A 27 -28.88 -17.47 0.64
CA LYS A 27 -28.63 -16.37 -0.31
C LYS A 27 -28.57 -15.01 0.39
N ALA A 28 -29.34 -14.81 1.47
CA ALA A 28 -29.39 -13.55 2.20
C ALA A 28 -28.16 -13.37 3.10
N SER A 29 -27.79 -14.41 3.85
CA SER A 29 -26.57 -14.46 4.68
C SER A 29 -25.31 -14.24 3.84
N LYS A 30 -25.24 -14.88 2.66
CA LYS A 30 -24.15 -14.66 1.71
C LYS A 30 -24.14 -13.21 1.20
N ALA A 31 -25.29 -12.65 0.83
CA ALA A 31 -25.37 -11.27 0.36
C ALA A 31 -24.96 -10.25 1.43
N VAL A 32 -25.29 -10.50 2.70
CA VAL A 32 -24.85 -9.69 3.83
C VAL A 32 -23.34 -9.79 4.01
N GLN A 33 -22.77 -11.00 3.98
CA GLN A 33 -21.32 -11.21 4.04
C GLN A 33 -20.59 -10.51 2.89
N ASP A 34 -21.11 -10.63 1.65
CA ASP A 34 -20.58 -9.95 0.47
C ASP A 34 -20.64 -8.42 0.64
N SER A 35 -21.71 -7.90 1.26
CA SER A 35 -21.87 -6.47 1.53
C SER A 35 -20.91 -5.96 2.61
N LEU A 36 -20.74 -6.72 3.70
CA LEU A 36 -19.80 -6.39 4.78
C LEU A 36 -18.35 -6.43 4.29
N PHE A 37 -18.00 -7.43 3.48
CA PHE A 37 -16.69 -7.51 2.86
C PHE A 37 -16.42 -6.30 1.96
N ARG A 38 -17.41 -5.87 1.16
CA ARG A 38 -17.30 -4.64 0.35
C ARG A 38 -17.10 -3.39 1.22
N ILE A 39 -17.84 -3.27 2.32
CA ILE A 39 -17.68 -2.13 3.26
C ILE A 39 -16.27 -2.12 3.83
N TRP A 40 -15.78 -3.25 4.34
CA TRP A 40 -14.42 -3.37 4.87
C TRP A 40 -13.36 -2.99 3.84
N GLN A 41 -13.52 -3.45 2.60
CA GLN A 41 -12.60 -3.13 1.51
C GLN A 41 -12.61 -1.63 1.19
N LEU A 42 -13.79 -1.00 1.16
CA LEU A 42 -13.92 0.44 0.95
C LEU A 42 -13.29 1.24 2.09
N GLU A 43 -13.52 0.86 3.34
CA GLU A 43 -12.91 1.50 4.50
C GLU A 43 -11.39 1.40 4.45
N TYR A 44 -10.85 0.23 4.12
CA TYR A 44 -9.41 0.03 3.96
C TYR A 44 -8.82 0.93 2.87
N GLU A 45 -9.48 1.04 1.71
CA GLU A 45 -9.03 1.91 0.61
C GLU A 45 -9.10 3.39 1.01
N GLN A 46 -10.16 3.81 1.71
CA GLN A 46 -10.28 5.17 2.23
C GLN A 46 -9.18 5.50 3.23
N GLU A 47 -8.88 4.61 4.17
CA GLU A 47 -7.77 4.80 5.12
C GLU A 47 -6.42 4.90 4.40
N ALA A 48 -6.20 4.09 3.36
CA ALA A 48 -4.97 4.15 2.58
C ALA A 48 -4.84 5.48 1.82
N LEU A 49 -5.93 5.97 1.22
CA LEU A 49 -5.97 7.27 0.55
C LEU A 49 -5.71 8.43 1.54
N GLN A 50 -6.25 8.35 2.75
CA GLN A 50 -5.98 9.34 3.80
C GLN A 50 -4.50 9.33 4.21
N ARG A 51 -3.92 8.15 4.48
CA ARG A 51 -2.50 8.01 4.80
C ARG A 51 -1.62 8.56 3.67
N GLN A 52 -1.96 8.25 2.43
CA GLN A 52 -1.27 8.75 1.24
C GLN A 52 -1.33 10.28 1.19
N ALA A 53 -2.51 10.88 1.33
CA ALA A 53 -2.69 12.33 1.26
C ALA A 53 -1.90 13.06 2.35
N GLU A 54 -1.97 12.58 3.59
CA GLU A 54 -1.20 13.14 4.70
C GLU A 54 0.30 13.00 4.45
N PHE A 55 0.75 11.84 3.95
CA PHE A 55 2.14 11.62 3.63
C PHE A 55 2.65 12.57 2.55
N LEU A 56 1.90 12.73 1.45
CA LEU A 56 2.26 13.62 0.35
C LEU A 56 2.34 15.08 0.81
N PHE A 57 1.43 15.51 1.69
CA PHE A 57 1.49 16.85 2.29
C PHE A 57 2.78 17.06 3.10
N ARG A 58 3.20 16.07 3.90
CA ARG A 58 4.48 16.13 4.63
C ARG A 58 5.68 16.07 3.70
N LEU A 59 5.62 15.24 2.65
CA LEU A 59 6.68 15.12 1.66
C LEU A 59 6.90 16.46 0.96
N ASP A 60 5.82 17.19 0.64
CA ASP A 60 5.91 18.47 -0.05
C ASP A 60 6.52 19.60 0.81
N THR A 61 6.36 19.53 2.13
CA THR A 61 6.99 20.46 3.07
C THR A 61 8.40 20.04 3.51
N THR A 62 8.83 18.82 3.15
CA THR A 62 10.15 18.29 3.52
C THR A 62 11.25 18.92 2.67
N LYS A 63 12.32 19.40 3.32
CA LYS A 63 13.48 19.94 2.63
C LYS A 63 14.15 18.88 1.75
N SER A 64 14.43 19.22 0.50
CA SER A 64 15.03 18.32 -0.50
C SER A 64 16.35 17.67 -0.06
N THR A 65 17.15 18.39 0.73
CA THR A 65 18.49 17.97 1.13
C THR A 65 18.52 17.06 2.36
N THR A 66 17.42 16.93 3.10
CA THR A 66 17.41 16.19 4.38
C THR A 66 16.98 14.74 4.23
N LEU A 67 16.25 14.41 3.17
CA LEU A 67 15.66 13.10 2.98
C LEU A 67 16.67 12.14 2.34
N HIS A 68 17.02 11.08 3.07
CA HIS A 68 17.96 10.04 2.64
C HIS A 68 17.28 8.69 2.43
N GLN A 69 16.20 8.44 3.17
CA GLN A 69 15.40 7.23 3.12
C GLN A 69 13.93 7.65 3.06
N LEU A 70 13.14 6.91 2.29
CA LEU A 70 11.74 7.22 2.07
C LEU A 70 10.91 5.93 2.03
N ASP A 71 10.00 5.80 2.97
CA ASP A 71 9.07 4.68 3.07
C ASP A 71 7.66 5.14 2.68
N MET A 72 7.15 4.55 1.61
CA MET A 72 5.77 4.67 1.15
C MET A 72 5.15 3.28 0.90
N SER A 73 5.57 2.29 1.68
CA SER A 73 5.04 0.94 1.62
C SER A 73 3.56 0.91 2.04
N LYS A 74 2.77 0.03 1.41
CA LYS A 74 1.36 -0.24 1.79
C LYS A 74 0.44 0.99 1.78
N MET A 75 0.64 1.87 0.80
CA MET A 75 -0.14 3.10 0.60
C MET A 75 -1.10 3.04 -0.59
N MET A 76 -1.32 1.84 -1.17
CA MET A 76 -2.16 1.64 -2.36
C MET A 76 -1.78 2.56 -3.53
N LEU A 77 -0.49 2.88 -3.66
CA LEU A 77 0.01 3.75 -4.72
C LEU A 77 -0.20 3.11 -6.08
N LYS A 78 -0.96 3.79 -6.94
CA LYS A 78 -1.13 3.43 -8.36
C LYS A 78 -0.06 4.09 -9.24
N LYS A 79 0.60 5.14 -8.72
CA LYS A 79 1.69 5.90 -9.36
C LYS A 79 2.66 6.37 -8.29
N LEU A 80 3.93 6.54 -8.68
CA LEU A 80 4.96 7.15 -7.83
C LEU A 80 4.73 8.66 -7.72
N PRO A 81 5.00 9.28 -6.55
CA PRO A 81 5.04 10.74 -6.44
C PRO A 81 6.30 11.32 -7.09
N ASP A 82 6.34 12.64 -7.26
CA ASP A 82 7.53 13.31 -7.78
C ASP A 82 8.65 13.34 -6.73
N LEU A 83 9.69 12.56 -6.97
CA LEU A 83 10.87 12.47 -6.09
C LEU A 83 12.08 13.22 -6.64
N LYS A 84 11.94 13.91 -7.79
CA LYS A 84 13.07 14.47 -8.55
C LYS A 84 13.86 15.52 -7.79
N ARG A 85 13.23 16.18 -6.80
CA ARG A 85 13.89 17.18 -5.96
C ARG A 85 14.76 16.59 -4.85
N PHE A 86 14.62 15.31 -4.51
CA PHE A 86 15.33 14.70 -3.37
C PHE A 86 16.68 14.10 -3.80
N HIS A 87 17.65 14.96 -4.12
CA HIS A 87 18.96 14.55 -4.65
C HIS A 87 19.84 13.73 -3.69
N ASN A 88 19.50 13.68 -2.40
CA ASN A 88 20.23 12.91 -1.38
C ASN A 88 19.55 11.57 -1.03
N LEU A 89 18.47 11.22 -1.72
CA LEU A 89 17.71 10.01 -1.48
C LEU A 89 18.54 8.79 -1.90
N LYS A 90 18.82 7.90 -0.94
CA LYS A 90 19.62 6.69 -1.11
C LYS A 90 18.78 5.43 -1.16
N GLN A 91 17.66 5.41 -0.44
CA GLN A 91 16.80 4.24 -0.35
C GLN A 91 15.34 4.65 -0.42
N VAL A 92 14.56 3.88 -1.17
CA VAL A 92 13.11 4.02 -1.25
C VAL A 92 12.42 2.69 -1.08
N ASP A 93 11.30 2.70 -0.35
CA ASP A 93 10.43 1.55 -0.21
C ASP A 93 9.03 1.88 -0.73
N PHE A 94 8.64 1.18 -1.80
CA PHE A 94 7.32 1.21 -2.41
C PHE A 94 6.65 -0.16 -2.39
N SER A 95 7.09 -1.06 -1.51
CA SER A 95 6.54 -2.41 -1.41
C SER A 95 5.07 -2.40 -0.99
N GLY A 96 4.30 -3.39 -1.46
CA GLY A 96 2.89 -3.54 -1.09
C GLY A 96 1.97 -2.46 -1.65
N ASN A 97 2.27 -1.94 -2.83
CA ASN A 97 1.45 -0.94 -3.54
C ASN A 97 0.80 -1.56 -4.79
N GLU A 98 0.19 -0.72 -5.65
CA GLU A 98 -0.47 -1.14 -6.90
C GLU A 98 0.27 -0.64 -8.14
N LEU A 99 1.59 -0.46 -8.05
CA LEU A 99 2.40 0.06 -9.14
C LEU A 99 2.46 -0.96 -10.29
N LYS A 100 2.29 -0.47 -11.51
CA LYS A 100 2.30 -1.30 -12.73
C LYS A 100 3.55 -1.10 -13.59
N VAL A 101 4.09 0.10 -13.56
CA VAL A 101 5.26 0.50 -14.34
C VAL A 101 6.12 1.38 -13.45
N VAL A 102 7.41 1.06 -13.38
CA VAL A 102 8.42 1.87 -12.69
C VAL A 102 9.63 1.99 -13.61
N ALA A 103 10.15 3.20 -13.76
CA ALA A 103 11.33 3.48 -14.57
C ALA A 103 12.31 4.37 -13.79
N ALA A 104 13.58 4.30 -14.15
CA ALA A 104 14.61 5.18 -13.60
C ALA A 104 14.25 6.66 -13.77
N SER A 105 13.53 7.04 -14.83
CA SER A 105 13.05 8.42 -15.04
C SER A 105 12.07 8.94 -13.99
N ASP A 106 11.45 8.04 -13.23
CA ASP A 106 10.60 8.40 -12.08
C ASP A 106 11.46 8.91 -10.89
N PHE A 107 12.77 8.72 -10.97
CA PHE A 107 13.78 9.15 -10.02
C PHE A 107 14.79 10.09 -10.71
N MET A 108 14.96 11.32 -10.25
CA MET A 108 16.11 12.18 -10.65
C MET A 108 17.07 12.35 -9.47
N THR A 109 17.51 11.22 -8.92
CA THR A 109 18.48 11.18 -7.82
C THR A 109 19.65 10.28 -8.21
N ASP A 110 20.81 10.90 -8.42
CA ASP A 110 22.06 10.20 -8.71
C ASP A 110 22.56 9.40 -7.50
N SER A 111 22.02 9.65 -6.30
CA SER A 111 22.44 9.01 -5.06
C SER A 111 21.65 7.75 -4.70
N LEU A 112 20.61 7.41 -5.46
CA LEU A 112 19.75 6.27 -5.16
C LEU A 112 20.54 4.97 -5.28
N LYS A 113 20.40 4.08 -4.29
CA LYS A 113 21.13 2.82 -4.20
C LYS A 113 20.21 1.61 -4.08
N THR A 114 19.05 1.78 -3.47
CA THR A 114 18.13 0.67 -3.20
C THR A 114 16.70 1.10 -3.41
N ILE A 115 15.94 0.25 -4.12
CA ILE A 115 14.52 0.43 -4.41
C ILE A 115 13.81 -0.87 -4.09
N HIS A 116 12.89 -0.83 -3.13
CA HIS A 116 12.00 -1.95 -2.81
C HIS A 116 10.66 -1.76 -3.51
N LEU A 117 10.27 -2.72 -4.34
CA LEU A 117 9.06 -2.73 -5.16
C LEU A 117 8.28 -4.05 -5.00
N GLU A 118 8.63 -4.90 -4.03
CA GLU A 118 8.00 -6.20 -3.82
C GLU A 118 6.49 -6.02 -3.56
N ASN A 119 5.68 -7.04 -3.83
CA ASN A 119 4.23 -6.99 -3.60
C ASN A 119 3.52 -5.84 -4.36
N ASN A 120 3.96 -5.55 -5.58
CA ASN A 120 3.28 -4.65 -6.53
C ASN A 120 2.67 -5.42 -7.71
N GLN A 121 2.01 -4.73 -8.64
CA GLN A 121 1.44 -5.29 -9.87
C GLN A 121 2.34 -5.01 -11.09
N LEU A 122 3.66 -5.06 -10.89
CA LEU A 122 4.65 -4.63 -11.88
C LEU A 122 4.58 -5.48 -13.15
N ARG A 123 4.35 -4.82 -14.27
CA ARG A 123 4.45 -5.41 -15.62
C ARG A 123 5.72 -4.98 -16.32
N LYS A 124 6.33 -3.88 -15.87
CA LYS A 124 7.52 -3.32 -16.50
C LYS A 124 8.36 -2.53 -15.49
N VAL A 125 9.63 -2.90 -15.41
CA VAL A 125 10.66 -2.24 -14.63
C VAL A 125 11.78 -1.84 -15.59
N ARG A 126 12.12 -0.55 -15.65
CA ARG A 126 13.19 -0.03 -16.54
C ARG A 126 14.23 0.72 -15.72
N PHE A 127 15.32 0.05 -15.37
CA PHE A 127 16.49 0.71 -14.77
C PHE A 127 17.71 0.51 -15.67
N PRO A 128 18.63 1.49 -15.73
CA PRO A 128 19.92 1.27 -16.37
C PRO A 128 20.60 0.08 -15.68
N SER A 129 21.30 -0.75 -16.45
CA SER A 129 22.09 -1.87 -15.92
C SER A 129 23.36 -1.40 -15.18
N SER A 130 23.25 -0.37 -14.34
CA SER A 130 24.37 0.10 -13.52
C SER A 130 24.43 -0.69 -12.21
N GLU A 131 25.64 -1.01 -11.75
CA GLU A 131 25.89 -1.65 -10.44
C GLU A 131 25.41 -0.80 -9.25
N SER A 132 25.09 0.47 -9.48
CA SER A 132 24.82 1.44 -8.42
C SER A 132 23.45 1.31 -7.76
N VAL A 133 22.43 0.78 -8.47
CA VAL A 133 21.04 0.71 -7.98
C VAL A 133 20.57 -0.73 -7.91
N VAL A 134 20.35 -1.22 -6.69
CA VAL A 134 19.71 -2.51 -6.43
C VAL A 134 18.20 -2.32 -6.44
N VAL A 135 17.52 -3.00 -7.36
CA VAL A 135 16.06 -3.07 -7.41
C VAL A 135 15.62 -4.42 -6.88
N VAL A 136 14.83 -4.40 -5.80
CA VAL A 136 14.19 -5.59 -5.24
C VAL A 136 12.72 -5.52 -5.64
N SER A 137 12.25 -6.46 -6.46
CA SER A 137 10.91 -6.40 -7.08
C SER A 137 10.29 -7.76 -7.24
#